data_AF-A0AB38A037-F1
#
_entry.id   AF-A0AB38A037-F1
#
_cell.length_a   1.000
_cell.length_b   1.000
_cell.length_c   1.000
_cell.angle_alpha   90.00
_cell.angle_beta   90.00
_cell.angle_gamma   90.00
#
_symmetry.space_group_name_H-M   'P 1'
#
loop_
_entity.id
_entity.type
_entity.pdbx_description
1 polymer ?
#
loop_
_entity_poly.entity_id
_entity_poly.type
_entity_poly.pdbx_seq_one_letter_code
_entity_poly.pdbx_strand_id
1 'polypeptide(L)'
;MCVLENEEQVIQARPDKEKMKNLDGLLLQLTAKGKEYDCITRSFAPKLGVWEDPVCGSGHCHVIQLWEGKMYKTEFRAFQASQRKGKLYCRMEKDRVLIAGKAALYSVAELSLP
;
A
#
# COMPACT_ATOMS: atom_id res chain seq x y z
N MET A 1 -3.22 -10.58 2.82
CA MET A 1 -3.15 -9.84 1.54
C MET A 1 -4.10 -10.51 0.57
N CYS A 2 -4.93 -9.72 -0.13
CA CYS A 2 -5.86 -10.23 -1.14
C CYS A 2 -5.45 -9.70 -2.51
N VAL A 3 -5.24 -10.60 -3.47
CA VAL A 3 -4.99 -10.26 -4.87
C VAL A 3 -6.33 -10.31 -5.59
N LEU A 4 -6.77 -9.17 -6.12
CA LEU A 4 -8.01 -9.02 -6.86
C LEU A 4 -7.75 -9.10 -8.37
N GLU A 5 -8.81 -9.22 -9.17
CA GLU A 5 -8.70 -9.47 -10.60
C GLU A 5 -8.21 -8.24 -11.38
N ASN A 6 -8.63 -7.04 -10.98
CA ASN A 6 -8.36 -5.79 -11.70
C ASN A 6 -8.34 -4.56 -10.79
N GLU A 7 -7.93 -3.42 -11.37
CA GLU A 7 -7.83 -2.14 -10.64
C GLU A 7 -9.17 -1.66 -10.11
N GLU A 8 -10.24 -1.83 -10.89
CA GLU A 8 -11.58 -1.38 -10.52
C GLU A 8 -12.05 -2.04 -9.21
N GLN A 9 -11.82 -3.34 -9.03
CA GLN A 9 -12.14 -4.04 -7.77
C GLN A 9 -11.38 -3.48 -6.57
N VAL A 10 -10.10 -3.12 -6.73
CA VAL A 10 -9.31 -2.50 -5.65
C VAL A 10 -9.87 -1.12 -5.31
N ILE A 11 -10.09 -0.27 -6.32
CA ILE A 11 -10.59 1.10 -6.15
C ILE A 11 -11.98 1.12 -5.51
N GLN A 12 -12.87 0.25 -5.98
CA GLN A 12 -14.27 0.21 -5.54
C GLN A 12 -14.47 -0.58 -4.24
N ALA A 13 -13.45 -1.29 -3.74
CA ALA A 13 -13.55 -2.07 -2.52
C ALA A 13 -14.17 -1.28 -1.36
N ARG A 14 -15.18 -1.88 -0.72
CA ARG A 14 -15.83 -1.40 0.50
C ARG A 14 -15.83 -2.54 1.51
N PRO A 15 -14.66 -2.90 2.06
CA PRO A 15 -14.60 -3.98 3.04
C PRO A 15 -15.37 -3.59 4.30
N ASP A 16 -15.95 -4.56 4.98
CA ASP A 16 -16.67 -4.37 6.22
C ASP A 16 -15.68 -4.19 7.38
N LYS A 17 -15.75 -3.05 8.07
CA LYS A 17 -14.83 -2.68 9.15
C LYS A 17 -14.84 -3.65 10.31
N GLU A 18 -16.02 -4.10 10.73
CA GLU A 18 -16.15 -4.96 11.91
C GLU A 18 -15.71 -6.39 11.57
N LYS A 19 -16.04 -6.88 10.37
CA LYS A 19 -15.53 -8.18 9.91
C LYS A 19 -14.01 -8.18 9.76
N MET A 20 -13.42 -7.09 9.27
CA MET A 20 -11.96 -6.99 9.12
C MET A 20 -11.20 -7.09 10.44
N LYS A 21 -11.78 -6.63 11.56
CA LYS A 21 -11.14 -6.77 12.88
C LYS A 21 -10.98 -8.22 13.31
N ASN A 22 -11.75 -9.15 12.72
CA ASN A 22 -11.67 -10.57 13.04
C ASN A 22 -10.71 -11.35 12.14
N LEU A 23 -10.16 -10.75 11.09
CA LEU A 23 -9.16 -11.39 10.24
C LEU A 23 -7.83 -11.55 10.97
N ASP A 24 -7.02 -12.56 10.66
CA ASP A 24 -5.66 -12.66 11.21
C ASP A 24 -4.74 -11.52 10.73
N GLY A 25 -3.66 -11.28 11.49
CA GLY A 25 -2.69 -10.21 11.18
C GLY A 25 -3.15 -8.81 11.59
N LEU A 26 -2.42 -7.78 11.15
CA LEU A 26 -2.63 -6.39 11.60
C LEU A 26 -3.50 -5.55 10.65
N LEU A 27 -3.39 -5.80 9.34
CA LEU A 27 -4.07 -5.01 8.31
C LEU A 27 -4.49 -5.87 7.11
N LEU A 28 -5.52 -5.41 6.40
CA LEU A 28 -5.94 -5.95 5.11
C LEU A 28 -5.29 -5.16 3.98
N GLN A 29 -4.37 -5.81 3.26
CA GLN A 29 -3.77 -5.30 2.03
C GLN A 29 -4.53 -5.83 0.82
N LEU A 30 -5.05 -4.95 -0.03
CA LEU A 30 -5.60 -5.29 -1.34
C LEU A 30 -4.58 -4.93 -2.43
N THR A 31 -4.47 -5.75 -3.47
CA THR A 31 -3.67 -5.43 -4.64
C THR A 31 -4.23 -6.06 -5.92
N ALA A 32 -3.93 -5.46 -7.07
CA ALA A 32 -4.16 -6.02 -8.40
C ALA A 32 -3.05 -5.54 -9.35
N LYS A 33 -2.95 -6.20 -10.51
CA LYS A 33 -2.09 -5.72 -11.60
C LYS A 33 -2.65 -4.37 -12.08
N GLY A 34 -1.78 -3.38 -12.22
CA GLY A 34 -2.20 -2.07 -12.69
C GLY A 34 -2.24 -1.96 -14.22
N LYS A 35 -2.92 -0.93 -14.73
CA LYS A 35 -2.97 -0.56 -16.15
C LYS A 35 -1.88 0.47 -16.47
N GLU A 36 -1.80 1.54 -15.67
CA GLU A 36 -0.77 2.59 -15.80
C GLU A 36 0.46 2.32 -14.90
N TYR A 37 0.22 1.69 -13.75
CA TYR A 37 1.22 1.30 -12.78
C TYR A 37 1.41 -0.21 -12.81
N ASP A 38 2.51 -0.72 -12.25
CA ASP A 38 2.75 -2.15 -12.22
C ASP A 38 1.79 -2.87 -11.27
N CYS A 39 1.46 -2.22 -10.16
CA CYS A 39 0.42 -2.67 -9.27
C CYS A 39 -0.34 -1.49 -8.66
N ILE A 40 -1.60 -1.76 -8.34
CA ILE A 40 -2.46 -0.87 -7.55
C ILE A 40 -2.70 -1.50 -6.18
N THR A 41 -2.81 -0.68 -5.14
CA THR A 41 -3.02 -1.15 -3.77
C THR A 41 -4.01 -0.28 -2.98
N ARG A 42 -4.59 -0.86 -1.93
CA ARG A 42 -5.24 -0.17 -0.80
C ARG A 42 -4.96 -0.92 0.49
N SER A 43 -4.88 -0.20 1.61
CA SER A 43 -4.42 -0.75 2.89
C SER A 43 -5.38 -0.33 4.01
N PHE A 44 -6.05 -1.30 4.65
CA PHE A 44 -7.02 -1.05 5.72
C PHE A 44 -6.51 -1.61 7.04
N ALA A 45 -6.44 -0.78 8.09
CA ALA A 45 -5.81 -1.15 9.35
C ALA A 45 -6.71 -0.87 10.57
N PRO A 46 -7.99 -1.31 10.59
CA PRO A 46 -8.94 -0.92 11.62
C PRO A 46 -8.53 -1.35 13.04
N LYS A 47 -7.70 -2.39 13.16
CA LYS A 47 -7.12 -2.86 14.43
C LYS A 47 -6.13 -1.86 15.05
N LEU A 48 -5.57 -0.97 14.23
CA LEU A 48 -4.60 0.04 14.62
C LEU A 48 -5.23 1.44 14.79
N GLY A 49 -6.57 1.51 14.84
CA GLY A 49 -7.30 2.79 14.95
C GLY A 49 -7.37 3.59 13.64
N VAL A 50 -6.72 3.13 12.57
CA VAL A 50 -6.75 3.76 11.25
C VAL A 50 -7.72 3.01 10.35
N TRP A 51 -8.74 3.69 9.82
CA TRP A 51 -9.66 3.04 8.89
C TRP A 51 -8.94 2.56 7.62
N GLU A 52 -8.34 3.50 6.90
CA GLU A 52 -7.55 3.26 5.69
C GLU A 52 -6.28 4.09 5.80
N ASP A 53 -5.12 3.43 5.63
CA ASP A 53 -3.84 4.11 5.55
C ASP A 53 -3.68 4.74 4.15
N PRO A 54 -3.44 6.05 4.04
CA PRO A 54 -3.21 6.71 2.76
C PRO A 54 -2.14 6.05 1.89
N VAL A 55 -0.98 5.71 2.47
CA VAL A 55 0.17 5.11 1.77
C VAL A 55 0.95 4.24 2.75
N CYS A 56 0.82 2.91 2.62
CA CYS A 56 1.40 1.96 3.55
C CYS A 56 2.72 1.41 3.00
N GLY A 57 3.85 1.98 3.41
CA GLY A 57 5.18 1.54 2.96
C GLY A 57 5.47 0.07 3.32
N SER A 58 5.21 -0.33 4.57
CA SER A 58 5.41 -1.72 5.01
C SER A 58 4.53 -2.73 4.28
N GLY A 59 3.32 -2.34 3.85
CA GLY A 59 2.47 -3.15 3.00
C GLY A 59 3.14 -3.51 1.67
N HIS A 60 3.96 -2.60 1.13
CA HIS A 60 4.65 -2.81 -0.14
C HIS A 60 5.81 -3.82 -0.04
N CYS A 61 6.35 -4.09 1.14
CA CYS A 61 7.34 -5.17 1.31
C CYS A 61 6.78 -6.53 0.85
N HIS A 62 5.49 -6.79 1.12
CA HIS A 62 4.81 -8.02 0.68
C HIS A 62 4.33 -7.93 -0.77
N VAL A 63 3.76 -6.79 -1.16
CA VAL A 63 3.18 -6.61 -2.50
C VAL A 63 4.25 -6.69 -3.58
N ILE A 64 5.41 -6.06 -3.37
CA ILE A 64 6.47 -6.03 -4.37
C ILE A 64 7.11 -7.41 -4.54
N GLN A 65 7.34 -8.14 -3.46
CA GLN A 65 7.83 -9.52 -3.54
C GLN A 65 6.85 -10.45 -4.29
N LEU A 66 5.54 -10.29 -4.06
CA LEU A 66 4.52 -11.03 -4.82
C LEU A 66 4.58 -10.72 -6.31
N TRP A 67 4.65 -9.44 -6.69
CA TRP A 67 4.62 -9.05 -8.11
C TRP A 67 5.94 -9.31 -8.83
N GLU A 68 7.08 -9.31 -8.13
CA GLU A 68 8.36 -9.75 -8.67
C GLU A 68 8.27 -11.20 -9.16
N GLY A 69 7.78 -12.12 -8.33
CA GLY A 69 7.60 -13.52 -8.73
C GLY A 69 6.58 -13.73 -9.86
N LYS A 70 5.63 -12.80 -10.05
CA LYS A 70 4.59 -12.89 -11.11
C LYS A 70 4.99 -12.23 -12.43
N MET A 71 5.78 -11.15 -12.37
CA MET A 71 6.12 -10.33 -13.54
C MET A 71 7.56 -10.52 -13.99
N TYR A 72 8.40 -11.22 -13.22
CA TYR A 72 9.81 -11.46 -13.52
C TYR A 72 10.60 -10.17 -13.78
N LYS A 73 10.39 -9.17 -12.92
CA LYS A 73 11.06 -7.87 -12.99
C LYS A 73 11.39 -7.36 -11.60
N THR A 74 12.40 -6.50 -11.49
CA THR A 74 12.91 -6.04 -10.19
C THR A 74 12.52 -4.60 -9.84
N GLU A 75 12.10 -3.78 -10.81
CA GLU A 75 11.70 -2.39 -10.58
C GLU A 75 10.19 -2.21 -10.76
N PHE A 76 9.56 -1.50 -9.83
CA PHE A 76 8.12 -1.33 -9.75
C PHE A 76 7.71 0.11 -9.50
N ARG A 77 6.72 0.56 -10.25
CA ARG A 77 5.91 1.73 -9.97
C ARG A 77 4.59 1.24 -9.39
N ALA A 78 4.36 1.50 -8.11
CA ALA A 78 3.13 1.13 -7.42
C ALA A 78 2.27 2.37 -7.16
N PHE A 79 0.94 2.19 -7.22
CA PHE A 79 -0.01 3.24 -6.91
C PHE A 79 -0.98 2.79 -5.80
N GLN A 80 -0.94 3.48 -4.65
CA GLN A 80 -1.92 3.25 -3.59
C GLN A 80 -3.13 4.15 -3.81
N ALA A 81 -4.25 3.55 -4.20
CA ALA A 81 -5.48 4.23 -4.61
C ALA A 81 -6.40 4.54 -3.42
N SER A 82 -5.81 5.02 -2.32
CA SER A 82 -6.57 5.63 -1.23
C SER A 82 -7.15 6.98 -1.67
N GLN A 83 -8.01 7.58 -0.84
CA GLN A 83 -8.56 8.93 -1.11
C GLN A 83 -7.46 9.98 -1.32
N ARG A 84 -6.37 9.91 -0.55
CA ARG A 84 -5.24 10.86 -0.64
C ARG A 84 -4.24 10.49 -1.74
N LYS A 85 -4.29 9.25 -2.22
CA LYS A 85 -3.43 8.68 -3.26
C LYS A 85 -1.95 8.64 -2.86
N GLY A 86 -1.20 7.73 -3.47
CA GLY A 86 0.25 7.67 -3.28
C GLY A 86 0.94 6.95 -4.41
N LYS A 87 2.10 7.45 -4.81
CA LYS A 87 2.99 6.79 -5.78
C LYS A 87 4.22 6.31 -5.03
N LEU A 88 4.56 5.04 -5.21
CA LEU A 88 5.77 4.45 -4.66
C LEU A 88 6.63 3.92 -5.81
N TYR A 89 7.94 4.13 -5.68
CA TYR A 89 8.96 3.57 -6.55
C TYR A 89 9.68 2.50 -5.75
N CYS A 90 9.57 1.25 -6.17
CA CYS A 90 10.10 0.13 -5.44
C CYS A 90 11.11 -0.64 -6.28
N ARG A 91 12.13 -1.22 -5.63
CA ARG A 91 13.12 -2.07 -6.27
C ARG A 91 13.41 -3.29 -5.39
N MET A 92 13.36 -4.48 -5.99
CA MET A 92 13.87 -5.70 -5.38
C MET A 92 15.39 -5.77 -5.53
N GLU A 93 16.09 -5.93 -4.42
CA GLU A 93 17.52 -6.19 -4.35
C GLU A 93 17.77 -7.44 -3.50
N LYS A 94 17.96 -8.59 -4.16
CA LYS A 94 18.12 -9.89 -3.51
C LYS A 94 16.95 -10.16 -2.54
N ASP A 95 17.20 -10.06 -1.24
CA ASP A 95 16.27 -10.31 -0.13
C ASP A 95 15.62 -9.03 0.41
N ARG A 96 15.84 -7.86 -0.22
CA ARG A 96 15.36 -6.56 0.26
C ARG A 96 14.46 -5.86 -0.75
N VAL A 97 13.46 -5.15 -0.22
CA VAL A 97 12.64 -4.21 -0.98
C VAL A 97 13.06 -2.79 -0.63
N LEU A 98 13.61 -2.06 -1.59
CA LEU A 98 13.81 -0.62 -1.47
C LEU A 98 12.53 0.10 -1.87
N ILE A 99 12.14 1.11 -1.11
CA ILE A 99 10.92 1.89 -1.33
C ILE A 99 11.28 3.37 -1.28
N ALA A 100 10.86 4.10 -2.31
CA ALA A 100 11.05 5.54 -2.43
C ALA A 100 9.75 6.24 -2.82
N GLY A 101 9.66 7.53 -2.50
CA GLY A 101 8.54 8.39 -2.81
C GLY A 101 8.94 9.85 -2.75
N LYS A 102 8.10 10.74 -3.27
CA LYS A 102 8.28 12.19 -3.13
C LYS A 102 7.64 12.66 -1.83
N ALA A 103 8.29 13.60 -1.16
CA ALA A 103 7.75 14.29 0.00
C ALA A 103 7.40 15.75 -0.34
N ALA A 104 6.42 16.31 0.36
CA ALA A 104 6.08 17.72 0.31
C ALA A 104 5.94 18.24 1.74
N LEU A 105 6.62 19.34 2.04
CA LEU A 105 6.56 19.99 3.34
C LEU A 105 5.20 20.69 3.48
N TYR A 106 4.41 20.30 4.49
CA TYR A 106 3.11 20.91 4.76
C TYR A 106 3.22 22.14 5.66
N SER A 107 3.99 22.04 6.74
CA SER A 107 4.15 23.11 7.73
C SER A 107 5.46 22.95 8.49
N VAL A 108 5.95 24.06 9.05
CA VAL A 108 7.08 24.11 9.97
C VAL A 108 6.63 24.84 11.23
N ALA A 109 6.99 24.33 12.41
CA ALA A 109 6.65 24.92 13.70
C ALA A 109 7.69 24.55 14.76
N GLU A 110 7.73 25.31 15.85
CA GLU A 110 8.53 25.04 17.03
C GLU A 110 7.63 24.49 18.16
N LEU A 111 8.06 23.41 18.82
CA LEU A 111 7.35 22.82 19.95
C LEU A 111 8.09 23.19 21.25
N SER A 112 7.41 23.91 22.14
CA SER A 112 7.91 24.19 23.50
C SER A 112 7.41 23.10 24.45
N LEU A 113 8.32 22.46 25.18
CA LEU A 113 8.02 21.47 26.22
C LEU A 113 8.31 22.08 27.60
N PRO A 114 7.53 21.75 28.66
CA PRO A 114 7.75 22.25 30.02
C PRO A 114 9.04 21.72 30.66
#